data_AF-A0A533Z8X8-F1
#
_entry.id   AF-A0A533Z8X8-F1
#
_cell.length_a   1.000
_cell.length_b   1.000
_cell.length_c   1.000
_cell.angle_alpha   90.00
_cell.angle_beta   90.00
_cell.angle_gamma   90.00
#
_symmetry.space_group_name_H-M   'P 1'
#
loop_
_entity.id
_entity.type
_entity.pdbx_description
1 polymer ?
#
loop_
_entity_poly.entity_id
_entity_poly.type
_entity_poly.pdbx_seq_one_letter_code
_entity_poly.pdbx_strand_id
1 'polypeptide(L)'
;MRLALQIVVAVALGFFLMSPLGWFFEIMNWPTFHSWGLMHGGSFSTWPTLALISFVLLSLLPWFRRILDASLLATGALIGLSITGVLLVTEPSGGNPVPVYLLAMTFGCSAVLCYLARRPWLVALAVALPMIFFDSQFLMMPWDAVLGYLSFNVLSVTVPITGSAFLGMGAAYAAHRAVRP
;
A
#
# COMPACT_ATOMS: atom_id res chain seq x y z
N MET A 1 12.98 -9.70 -22.42
CA MET A 1 12.17 -10.90 -22.09
C MET A 1 12.01 -11.16 -20.59
N ARG A 2 13.08 -11.31 -19.78
CA ARG A 2 12.93 -11.67 -18.35
C ARG A 2 12.07 -10.71 -17.52
N LEU A 3 12.20 -9.40 -17.75
CA LEU A 3 11.38 -8.39 -17.06
C LEU A 3 9.90 -8.50 -17.46
N ALA A 4 9.60 -8.58 -18.76
CA ALA A 4 8.22 -8.70 -19.25
C ALA A 4 7.56 -9.98 -18.70
N LEU A 5 8.29 -11.10 -18.70
CA LEU A 5 7.82 -12.35 -18.09
C LEU A 5 7.56 -12.17 -16.60
N GLN A 6 8.46 -11.51 -15.87
CA GLN A 6 8.29 -11.24 -14.45
C GLN A 6 7.06 -10.37 -14.17
N ILE A 7 6.82 -9.33 -14.97
CA ILE A 7 5.63 -8.48 -14.85
C ILE A 7 4.37 -9.31 -15.09
N VAL A 8 4.33 -10.11 -16.17
CA VAL A 8 3.17 -10.96 -16.50
C VAL A 8 2.90 -11.97 -15.39
N VAL A 9 3.93 -12.68 -14.92
CA VAL A 9 3.81 -13.65 -13.83
C VAL A 9 3.39 -12.96 -12.53
N ALA A 10 3.90 -11.76 -12.26
CA ALA A 10 3.52 -10.99 -11.08
C ALA A 10 2.05 -10.56 -11.10
N VAL A 11 1.55 -10.08 -12.23
CA VAL A 11 0.14 -9.71 -12.40
C VAL A 11 -0.76 -10.94 -12.23
N ALA A 12 -0.38 -12.07 -12.83
CA ALA A 12 -1.11 -13.32 -12.69
C ALA A 12 -1.10 -13.82 -11.23
N LEU A 13 0.07 -13.85 -10.58
CA LEU A 13 0.18 -14.23 -9.16
C LEU A 13 -0.62 -13.28 -8.27
N GLY A 14 -0.57 -11.98 -8.53
CA GLY A 14 -1.35 -10.99 -7.79
C GLY A 14 -2.84 -11.29 -7.85
N PHE A 15 -3.35 -11.72 -9.02
CA PHE A 15 -4.74 -12.13 -9.19
C PHE A 15 -5.05 -13.42 -8.41
N PHE A 16 -4.22 -14.45 -8.55
CA PHE A 16 -4.43 -15.72 -7.85
C PHE A 16 -4.31 -15.58 -6.32
N LEU A 17 -3.46 -14.68 -5.83
CA LEU A 17 -3.30 -14.40 -4.40
C LEU A 17 -4.50 -13.69 -3.77
N MET A 18 -5.42 -13.15 -4.55
CA MET A 18 -6.66 -12.58 -4.01
C MET A 18 -7.52 -13.63 -3.31
N SER A 19 -7.58 -14.85 -3.83
CA SER A 19 -8.38 -15.93 -3.24
C SER A 19 -7.90 -16.35 -1.83
N PRO A 20 -6.62 -16.72 -1.62
CA PRO A 20 -6.13 -17.04 -0.28
C PRO A 20 -6.13 -15.83 0.65
N LEU A 21 -5.94 -14.62 0.14
CA LEU A 21 -6.09 -13.40 0.94
C LEU A 21 -7.54 -13.22 1.42
N GLY A 22 -8.51 -13.43 0.52
CA GLY A 22 -9.94 -13.48 0.81
C GLY A 22 -10.27 -14.41 1.96
N TRP A 23 -9.82 -15.65 1.85
CA TRP A 23 -10.03 -16.68 2.86
C TRP A 23 -9.36 -16.33 4.20
N PHE A 24 -8.14 -15.79 4.16
CA PHE A 24 -7.45 -15.34 5.37
C PHE A 24 -8.22 -14.23 6.10
N PHE A 25 -8.75 -13.25 5.36
CA PHE A 25 -9.54 -12.15 5.93
C PHE A 25 -10.88 -12.64 6.49
N GLU A 26 -11.51 -13.64 5.86
CA GLU A 26 -12.70 -14.30 6.42
C GLU A 26 -12.43 -14.96 7.77
N ILE A 27 -11.33 -15.72 7.88
CA ILE A 27 -10.95 -16.38 9.15
C ILE A 27 -10.70 -15.35 10.25
N MET A 28 -10.04 -14.24 9.90
CA MET A 28 -9.72 -13.16 10.82
C MET A 28 -10.92 -12.26 11.14
N ASN A 29 -12.08 -12.48 10.52
CA ASN A 29 -13.26 -11.61 10.57
C ASN A 29 -12.94 -10.14 10.24
N TRP A 30 -12.06 -9.93 9.26
CA TRP A 30 -11.68 -8.60 8.81
C TRP A 30 -12.60 -8.14 7.66
N PRO A 31 -13.14 -6.91 7.72
CA PRO A 31 -14.27 -6.48 6.87
C PRO A 31 -13.89 -6.06 5.44
N THR A 32 -12.60 -5.97 5.10
CA THR A 32 -12.19 -5.25 3.88
C THR A 32 -11.88 -6.19 2.71
N PHE A 33 -10.95 -7.13 2.91
CA PHE A 33 -10.46 -8.00 1.85
C PHE A 33 -10.96 -9.43 1.98
N HIS A 34 -12.12 -9.66 2.60
CA HIS A 34 -12.81 -10.96 2.55
C HIS A 34 -13.38 -11.23 1.14
N SER A 35 -13.83 -12.46 0.87
CA SER A 35 -14.27 -12.87 -0.48
C SER A 35 -15.28 -11.90 -1.12
N TRP A 36 -16.32 -11.51 -0.37
CA TRP A 36 -17.34 -10.58 -0.83
C TRP A 36 -16.78 -9.17 -1.08
N GLY A 37 -15.93 -8.63 -0.20
CA GLY A 37 -15.30 -7.32 -0.37
C GLY A 37 -14.37 -7.28 -1.60
N LEU A 38 -13.63 -8.36 -1.84
CA LEU A 38 -12.79 -8.50 -3.04
C LEU A 38 -13.62 -8.57 -4.33
N MET A 39 -14.78 -9.23 -4.31
CA MET A 39 -15.67 -9.31 -5.47
C MET A 39 -16.40 -8.00 -5.78
N HIS A 40 -16.61 -7.12 -4.80
CA HIS A 40 -17.46 -5.93 -4.92
C HIS A 40 -16.69 -4.59 -4.85
N GLY A 41 -15.39 -4.60 -5.11
CA GLY A 41 -14.61 -3.35 -5.32
C GLY A 41 -13.28 -3.28 -4.59
N GLY A 42 -13.04 -4.11 -3.58
CA GLY A 42 -11.73 -4.23 -2.93
C GLY A 42 -10.63 -4.69 -3.89
N SER A 43 -11.00 -5.42 -4.95
CA SER A 43 -10.11 -5.86 -6.02
C SER A 43 -9.25 -4.76 -6.63
N PHE A 44 -9.77 -3.53 -6.75
CA PHE A 44 -9.10 -2.41 -7.40
C PHE A 44 -7.81 -1.98 -6.72
N SER A 45 -7.71 -2.13 -5.40
CA SER A 45 -6.47 -1.85 -4.66
C SER A 45 -5.67 -3.10 -4.37
N THR A 46 -6.35 -4.18 -4.04
CA THR A 46 -5.71 -5.42 -3.61
C THR A 46 -4.95 -6.06 -4.74
N TRP A 47 -5.51 -6.10 -5.96
CA TRP A 47 -4.85 -6.76 -7.07
C TRP A 47 -3.57 -6.06 -7.52
N PRO A 48 -3.55 -4.73 -7.79
CA PRO A 48 -2.30 -4.04 -8.11
C PRO A 48 -1.26 -4.16 -7.00
N THR A 49 -1.70 -4.12 -5.73
CA THR A 49 -0.80 -4.27 -4.58
C THR A 49 -0.20 -5.66 -4.51
N LEU A 50 -1.00 -6.72 -4.64
CA LEU A 50 -0.52 -8.10 -4.66
C LEU A 50 0.32 -8.39 -5.90
N ALA A 51 0.01 -7.78 -7.04
CA ALA A 51 0.83 -7.86 -8.24
C ALA A 51 2.20 -7.21 -8.01
N LEU A 52 2.25 -6.06 -7.34
CA LEU A 52 3.50 -5.39 -6.98
C LEU A 52 4.30 -6.22 -5.97
N ILE A 53 3.66 -6.75 -4.93
CA ILE A 53 4.28 -7.68 -3.97
C ILE A 53 4.82 -8.90 -4.70
N SER A 54 4.04 -9.53 -5.58
CA SER A 54 4.45 -10.69 -6.37
C SER A 54 5.63 -10.36 -7.27
N PHE A 55 5.60 -9.21 -7.94
CA PHE A 55 6.70 -8.73 -8.80
C PHE A 55 8.00 -8.61 -8.02
N VAL A 56 7.89 -8.04 -6.83
CA VAL A 56 9.00 -7.83 -5.93
C VAL A 56 9.52 -9.15 -5.34
N LEU A 57 8.64 -10.05 -4.90
CA LEU A 57 9.02 -11.38 -4.41
C LEU A 57 9.68 -12.22 -5.50
N LEU A 58 9.16 -12.18 -6.73
CA LEU A 58 9.81 -12.82 -7.88
C LEU A 58 11.22 -12.29 -8.08
N SER A 59 11.46 -10.99 -7.86
CA SER A 59 12.80 -10.39 -8.00
C SER A 59 13.82 -10.88 -6.95
N LEU A 60 13.38 -11.57 -5.90
CA LEU A 60 14.28 -12.26 -4.95
C LEU A 60 14.82 -13.57 -5.53
N LEU A 61 14.09 -14.20 -6.47
CA LEU A 61 14.51 -15.44 -7.09
C LEU A 61 15.76 -15.19 -7.96
N PRO A 62 16.76 -16.08 -7.93
CA PRO A 62 18.01 -15.89 -8.66
C PRO A 62 17.80 -15.70 -10.17
N TRP A 63 16.69 -16.21 -10.72
CA TRP A 63 16.36 -16.09 -12.14
C TRP A 63 15.87 -14.69 -12.55
N PHE A 64 15.29 -13.93 -11.61
CA PHE A 64 14.71 -12.61 -11.81
C PHE A 64 15.40 -11.52 -10.96
N ARG A 65 16.52 -11.85 -10.31
CA ARG A 65 17.33 -10.95 -9.49
C ARG A 65 17.71 -9.69 -10.26
N ARG A 66 17.08 -8.57 -9.90
CA ARG A 66 17.45 -7.24 -10.42
C ARG A 66 17.20 -6.08 -9.48
N ILE A 67 16.58 -6.29 -8.32
CA ILE A 67 16.23 -5.21 -7.39
C ILE A 67 16.85 -5.51 -6.02
N LEU A 68 17.88 -4.74 -5.65
CA LEU A 68 18.57 -4.87 -4.37
C LEU A 68 17.67 -4.55 -3.16
N ASP A 69 16.61 -3.75 -3.36
CA ASP A 69 15.68 -3.33 -2.31
C ASP A 69 14.34 -4.10 -2.34
N ALA A 70 14.30 -5.25 -3.00
CA ALA A 70 13.04 -5.98 -3.22
C ALA A 70 12.31 -6.29 -1.91
N SER A 71 12.96 -6.93 -0.95
CA SER A 71 12.32 -7.25 0.33
C SER A 71 11.72 -6.01 1.02
N LEU A 72 12.41 -4.86 0.97
CA LEU A 72 11.92 -3.60 1.56
C LEU A 72 10.69 -3.05 0.82
N LEU A 73 10.64 -3.16 -0.51
CA LEU A 73 9.48 -2.75 -1.31
C LEU A 73 8.26 -3.65 -1.05
N ALA A 74 8.45 -4.97 -0.94
CA ALA A 74 7.37 -5.90 -0.61
C ALA A 74 6.84 -5.64 0.80
N THR A 75 7.74 -5.44 1.77
CA THR A 75 7.36 -5.09 3.14
C THR A 75 6.63 -3.75 3.19
N GLY A 76 7.08 -2.75 2.43
CA GLY A 76 6.39 -1.46 2.32
C GLY A 76 4.97 -1.60 1.77
N ALA A 77 4.79 -2.36 0.68
CA ALA A 77 3.47 -2.62 0.09
C ALA A 77 2.54 -3.40 1.04
N LEU A 78 3.07 -4.38 1.79
CA LEU A 78 2.30 -5.10 2.81
C LEU A 78 1.86 -4.19 3.96
N ILE A 79 2.72 -3.28 4.40
CA ILE A 79 2.38 -2.28 5.41
C ILE A 79 1.29 -1.34 4.89
N GLY A 80 1.43 -0.83 3.66
CA GLY A 80 0.40 0.00 3.03
C GLY A 80 -0.95 -0.70 2.95
N LEU A 81 -0.98 -1.96 2.51
CA LEU A 81 -2.19 -2.78 2.46
C LEU A 81 -2.83 -2.97 3.85
N SER A 82 -1.99 -3.17 4.88
CA SER A 82 -2.45 -3.34 6.26
C SER A 82 -3.07 -2.05 6.81
N ILE A 83 -2.45 -0.90 6.54
CA ILE A 83 -2.98 0.43 6.94
C ILE A 83 -4.33 0.68 6.26
N THR A 84 -4.45 0.41 4.95
CA THR A 84 -5.73 0.48 4.23
C THR A 84 -6.78 -0.44 4.84
N GLY A 85 -6.38 -1.66 5.23
CA GLY A 85 -7.26 -2.60 5.93
C GLY A 85 -7.79 -2.03 7.25
N VAL A 86 -6.91 -1.47 8.09
CA VAL A 86 -7.29 -0.89 9.39
C VAL A 86 -8.22 0.31 9.24
N LEU A 87 -7.95 1.22 8.29
CA LEU A 87 -8.77 2.41 8.06
C LEU A 87 -10.26 2.08 7.88
N LEU A 88 -10.56 1.03 7.11
CA LEU A 88 -11.94 0.62 6.88
C LEU A 88 -12.63 0.04 8.11
N VAL A 89 -11.88 -0.60 9.02
CA VAL A 89 -12.46 -1.09 10.30
C VAL A 89 -12.67 0.07 11.27
N THR A 90 -11.84 1.10 11.16
CA THR A 90 -11.82 2.26 12.04
C THR A 90 -12.61 3.44 11.49
N GLU A 91 -13.60 3.21 10.62
CA GLU A 91 -14.65 4.19 10.34
C GLU A 91 -15.81 4.03 11.35
N PRO A 92 -15.79 4.69 12.53
CA PRO A 92 -17.01 5.00 13.24
C PRO A 92 -17.54 6.33 12.68
N SER A 93 -18.68 6.25 12.00
CA SER A 93 -19.76 7.24 11.99
C SER A 93 -19.40 8.60 12.63
N GLY A 94 -18.94 9.59 11.85
CA GLY A 94 -18.76 10.94 12.42
C GLY A 94 -17.89 11.95 11.68
N GLY A 95 -17.25 11.61 10.56
CA GLY A 95 -16.47 12.60 9.80
C GLY A 95 -15.13 12.99 10.46
N ASN A 96 -14.56 12.14 11.32
CA ASN A 96 -13.28 12.42 11.97
C ASN A 96 -12.08 12.27 11.02
N PRO A 97 -11.05 13.12 11.15
CA PRO A 97 -9.81 12.99 10.39
C PRO A 97 -9.06 11.69 10.74
N VAL A 98 -8.12 11.27 9.88
CA VAL A 98 -7.34 10.04 10.08
C VAL A 98 -6.78 9.97 11.50
N PRO A 99 -6.97 8.84 12.20
CA PRO A 99 -6.44 8.67 13.53
C PRO A 99 -4.92 8.93 13.58
N VAL A 100 -4.49 9.75 14.53
CA VAL A 100 -3.08 10.15 14.67
C VAL A 100 -2.14 8.95 14.78
N TYR A 101 -2.59 7.85 15.39
CA TYR A 101 -1.79 6.63 15.50
C TYR A 101 -1.47 6.00 14.13
N LEU A 102 -2.38 6.07 13.14
CA LEU A 102 -2.11 5.58 11.79
C LEU A 102 -1.11 6.46 11.06
N LEU A 103 -1.18 7.78 11.25
CA LEU A 103 -0.17 8.70 10.72
C LEU A 103 1.20 8.39 11.33
N ALA A 104 1.27 8.20 12.65
CA ALA A 104 2.51 7.85 13.35
C ALA A 104 3.07 6.49 12.92
N MET A 105 2.23 5.47 12.75
CA MET A 105 2.65 4.16 12.25
C MET A 105 3.18 4.25 10.82
N THR A 106 2.47 4.96 9.93
CA THR A 106 2.92 5.16 8.54
C THR A 106 4.27 5.88 8.50
N PHE A 107 4.41 6.94 9.29
CA PHE A 107 5.65 7.70 9.42
C PHE A 107 6.79 6.79 9.90
N GLY A 108 6.59 6.10 11.02
CA GLY A 108 7.61 5.26 11.65
C GLY A 108 8.06 4.11 10.77
N CYS A 109 7.09 3.36 10.21
CA CYS A 109 7.39 2.26 9.29
C CYS A 109 8.12 2.76 8.04
N SER A 110 7.65 3.85 7.43
CA SER A 110 8.31 4.44 6.26
C SER A 110 9.73 4.92 6.60
N ALA A 111 9.91 5.61 7.73
CA ALA A 111 11.22 6.10 8.16
C ALA A 111 12.22 4.96 8.36
N VAL A 112 11.82 3.88 9.03
CA VAL A 112 12.68 2.70 9.26
C VAL A 112 13.03 2.02 7.94
N LEU A 113 12.04 1.76 7.08
CA LEU A 113 12.29 1.06 5.81
C LEU A 113 13.11 1.93 4.84
N CYS A 114 12.83 3.22 4.77
CA CYS A 114 13.57 4.17 3.93
C CYS A 114 15.02 4.34 4.43
N TYR A 115 15.26 4.29 5.73
CA TYR A 115 16.62 4.33 6.28
C TYR A 115 17.46 3.13 5.83
N LEU A 116 16.84 1.96 5.67
CA LEU A 116 17.54 0.74 5.23
C LEU A 116 17.66 0.63 3.70
N ALA A 117 16.86 1.39 2.95
CA ALA A 117 16.76 1.26 1.51
C ALA A 117 17.84 2.05 0.76
N ARG A 118 18.33 1.50 -0.36
CA ARG A 118 19.18 2.28 -1.29
C ARG A 118 18.37 3.31 -2.06
N ARG A 119 17.09 3.02 -2.33
CA ARG A 119 16.15 3.90 -3.03
C ARG A 119 14.93 4.21 -2.16
N PRO A 120 15.07 5.10 -1.16
CA PRO A 120 14.04 5.33 -0.14
C PRO A 120 12.71 5.83 -0.73
N TRP A 121 12.74 6.62 -1.80
CA TRP A 121 11.52 7.09 -2.47
C TRP A 121 10.66 5.99 -3.06
N LEU A 122 11.25 4.88 -3.53
CA LEU A 122 10.50 3.72 -4.04
C LEU A 122 9.78 3.00 -2.89
N VAL A 123 10.39 2.97 -1.71
CA VAL A 123 9.81 2.35 -0.51
C VAL A 123 8.65 3.19 0.03
N ALA A 124 8.82 4.51 0.12
CA ALA A 124 7.72 5.41 0.49
C ALA A 124 6.55 5.29 -0.50
N LEU A 125 6.83 5.20 -1.80
CA LEU A 125 5.82 4.97 -2.82
C LEU A 125 5.15 3.60 -2.65
N ALA A 126 5.91 2.54 -2.36
CA ALA A 126 5.36 1.21 -2.12
C ALA A 126 4.40 1.17 -0.91
N VAL A 127 4.68 1.95 0.14
CA VAL A 127 3.77 2.11 1.29
C VAL A 127 2.50 2.88 0.91
N ALA A 128 2.62 3.90 0.06
CA ALA A 128 1.48 4.76 -0.31
C ALA A 128 0.57 4.15 -1.40
N LEU A 129 1.13 3.35 -2.33
CA LEU A 129 0.42 2.83 -3.51
C LEU A 129 -0.89 2.08 -3.19
N PRO A 130 -0.95 1.19 -2.19
CA PRO A 130 -2.20 0.50 -1.86
C PRO A 130 -3.35 1.45 -1.55
N MET A 131 -3.05 2.57 -0.88
CA MET A 131 -4.05 3.61 -0.56
C MET A 131 -4.48 4.39 -1.80
N ILE A 132 -3.52 4.79 -2.65
CA ILE A 132 -3.79 5.53 -3.88
C ILE A 132 -4.70 4.69 -4.81
N PHE A 133 -4.44 3.39 -4.92
CA PHE A 133 -5.30 2.50 -5.70
C PHE A 133 -6.63 2.20 -5.01
N PHE A 134 -6.68 2.23 -3.67
CA PHE A 134 -7.94 2.12 -2.93
C PHE A 134 -8.88 3.26 -3.27
N ASP A 135 -8.39 4.49 -3.33
CA ASP A 135 -9.22 5.64 -3.69
C ASP A 135 -9.70 5.60 -5.14
N SER A 136 -9.06 4.84 -6.03
CA SER A 136 -9.49 4.76 -7.45
C SER A 136 -10.93 4.25 -7.64
N GLN A 137 -11.57 3.74 -6.58
CA GLN A 137 -13.00 3.47 -6.51
C GLN A 137 -13.88 4.69 -6.85
N PHE A 138 -13.40 5.93 -6.69
CA PHE A 138 -14.13 7.12 -7.11
C PHE A 138 -14.48 7.10 -8.61
N LEU A 139 -13.70 6.39 -9.44
CA LEU A 139 -13.96 6.24 -10.88
C LEU A 139 -15.26 5.49 -11.18
N MET A 140 -15.77 4.72 -10.21
CA MET A 140 -17.02 3.97 -10.31
C MET A 140 -18.20 4.70 -9.67
N MET A 141 -17.95 5.86 -9.04
CA MET A 141 -18.99 6.62 -8.34
C MET A 141 -19.74 7.55 -9.30
N PRO A 142 -21.03 7.80 -9.05
CA PRO A 142 -21.76 8.81 -9.79
C PRO A 142 -21.19 10.21 -9.49
N TRP A 143 -21.22 11.08 -10.49
CA TRP A 143 -20.47 12.35 -10.50
C TRP A 143 -20.80 13.28 -9.32
N ASP A 144 -22.04 13.26 -8.85
CA ASP A 144 -22.55 13.99 -7.70
C ASP A 144 -21.88 13.58 -6.37
N ALA A 145 -21.43 12.32 -6.26
CA ALA A 145 -20.72 11.81 -5.08
C ALA A 145 -19.20 12.01 -5.13
N VAL A 146 -18.62 12.25 -6.31
CA VAL A 146 -17.15 12.32 -6.51
C VAL A 146 -16.52 13.45 -5.70
N LEU A 147 -17.09 14.67 -5.73
CA LEU A 147 -16.52 15.81 -5.00
C LEU A 147 -16.54 15.58 -3.48
N GLY A 148 -17.61 14.98 -2.96
CA GLY A 148 -17.70 14.58 -1.55
C GLY A 148 -16.64 13.54 -1.20
N TYR A 149 -16.47 12.53 -2.06
CA TYR A 149 -15.45 11.51 -1.88
C TYR A 149 -14.02 12.07 -1.92
N LEU A 150 -13.70 12.93 -2.88
CA LEU A 150 -12.37 13.54 -3.00
C LEU A 150 -12.03 14.40 -1.78
N SER A 151 -12.98 15.22 -1.32
CA SER A 151 -12.77 16.08 -0.14
C SER A 151 -12.62 15.28 1.16
N PHE A 152 -13.39 14.21 1.32
CA PHE A 152 -13.33 13.40 2.53
C PHE A 152 -12.23 12.34 2.48
N ASN A 153 -12.30 11.39 1.55
CA ASN A 153 -11.37 10.27 1.47
C ASN A 153 -10.00 10.71 0.95
N VAL A 154 -9.93 11.40 -0.18
CA VAL A 154 -8.61 11.72 -0.75
C VAL A 154 -7.88 12.76 0.09
N LEU A 155 -8.49 13.90 0.37
CA LEU A 155 -7.82 15.00 1.09
C LEU A 155 -7.67 14.75 2.58
N SER A 156 -8.65 14.14 3.25
CA SER A 156 -8.60 13.95 4.71
C SER A 156 -8.00 12.60 5.11
N VAL A 157 -7.87 11.63 4.19
CA VAL A 157 -7.31 10.30 4.47
C VAL A 157 -6.03 10.02 3.70
N THR A 158 -6.12 9.93 2.37
CA THR A 158 -5.01 9.44 1.55
C THR A 158 -3.85 10.41 1.48
N VAL A 159 -4.13 11.71 1.37
CA VAL A 159 -3.08 12.75 1.36
C VAL A 159 -2.30 12.76 2.68
N PRO A 160 -2.92 12.79 3.87
CA PRO A 160 -2.21 12.70 5.14
C PRO A 160 -1.34 11.45 5.30
N ILE A 161 -1.86 10.28 4.91
CA ILE A 161 -1.12 9.01 5.04
C ILE A 161 0.06 8.96 4.06
N THR A 162 -0.19 9.33 2.80
CA THR A 162 0.86 9.42 1.79
C THR A 162 1.91 10.45 2.20
N GLY A 163 1.49 11.63 2.64
CA GLY A 163 2.36 12.67 3.18
C GLY A 163 3.19 12.18 4.35
N SER A 164 2.58 11.45 5.28
CA SER A 164 3.27 10.82 6.42
C SER A 164 4.37 9.85 5.97
N ALA A 165 4.10 9.01 4.96
CA ALA A 165 5.11 8.11 4.40
C ALA A 165 6.30 8.88 3.82
N PHE A 166 6.05 9.97 3.07
CA PHE A 166 7.12 10.81 2.51
C PHE A 166 7.84 11.66 3.57
N LEU A 167 7.16 12.08 4.64
CA LEU A 167 7.81 12.73 5.79
C LEU A 167 8.75 11.75 6.51
N GLY A 168 8.34 10.49 6.67
CA GLY A 168 9.20 9.42 7.20
C GLY A 168 10.45 9.23 6.35
N MET A 169 10.30 9.26 5.02
CA MET A 169 11.43 9.25 4.08
C MET A 169 12.37 10.45 4.28
N GLY A 170 11.81 11.66 4.45
CA GLY A 170 12.58 12.87 4.74
C GLY A 170 13.36 12.77 6.05
N ALA A 171 12.74 12.23 7.10
CA ALA A 171 13.41 11.98 8.39
C ALA A 171 14.55 10.97 8.26
N ALA A 172 14.34 9.87 7.51
CA ALA A 172 15.39 8.90 7.22
C ALA A 172 16.58 9.52 6.49
N TYR A 173 16.31 10.41 5.53
CA TYR A 173 17.34 11.13 4.78
C TYR A 173 18.14 12.09 5.67
N ALA A 174 17.46 12.84 6.54
CA ALA A 174 18.10 13.71 7.53
C ALA A 174 19.00 12.92 8.50
N ALA A 175 18.51 11.76 8.98
CA ALA A 175 19.29 10.88 9.85
C ALA A 175 20.54 10.32 9.17
N HIS A 176 20.47 9.95 7.88
CA HIS A 176 21.63 9.51 7.11
C HIS A 176 22.70 10.60 7.01
N ARG A 177 22.30 11.84 6.71
CA ARG A 177 23.24 12.98 6.64
C ARG A 177 23.88 13.30 7.99
N ALA A 178 23.17 13.13 9.09
CA ALA A 178 23.72 13.38 10.42
C ALA A 178 24.81 12.37 10.82
N VAL A 179 24.73 11.13 10.33
CA VAL A 179 25.68 10.05 10.65
C VAL A 179 26.88 10.01 9.68
N ARG A 180 26.72 10.52 8.46
CA ARG A 180 27.76 10.54 7.41
C ARG A 180 27.91 11.97 6.83
N PRO A 181 28.59 12.88 7.54
CA PRO A 181 28.83 14.24 7.07
C PRO A 181 29.76 14.29 5.84
#